data_AF-A0A2E4FB24-F1
#
_entry.id   AF-A0A2E4FB24-F1
#
_cell.length_a   1.000
_cell.length_b   1.000
_cell.length_c   1.000
_cell.angle_alpha   90.00
_cell.angle_beta   90.00
_cell.angle_gamma   90.00
#
_symmetry.space_group_name_H-M   'P 1'
#
loop_
_entity.id
_entity.type
_entity.pdbx_description
1 polymer ?
#
loop_
_entity_poly.entity_id
_entity_poly.type
_entity_poly.pdbx_seq_one_letter_code
_entity_poly.pdbx_strand_id
1 'polypeptide(L)'
;MQRQRPYVILVFVTLLFALAAPASAHQESPYPLDTIERTVPPKGPVQCPKLSYETYKGTTIPYHRSTKIYTGFKPHLQAFEEIARDVAIEIYGRAPKRLVHMGTFNCRRIRSYPEFLSEHALGNAIDVAGFDFGPLPRGAALPEGAPKWAKGGFKVRMDDHWDAKRRYKIHSRFLKRLAQKLIRRPEIFRSMLGPAWPGHHNHFHFDMSPWRTVAVFKEGRPD
;
A
#
# COMPACT_ATOMS: atom_id res chain seq x y z
N MET A 1 32.04 -35.82 72.24
CA MET A 1 30.73 -35.61 71.59
C MET A 1 30.86 -34.50 70.56
N GLN A 2 30.87 -34.88 69.28
CA GLN A 2 31.34 -34.06 68.16
C GLN A 2 30.14 -33.39 67.48
N ARG A 3 30.12 -32.05 67.45
CA ARG A 3 29.05 -31.24 66.84
C ARG A 3 29.16 -31.28 65.31
N GLN A 4 28.13 -31.76 64.62
CA GLN A 4 27.97 -31.61 63.18
C GLN A 4 27.48 -30.19 62.85
N ARG A 5 28.10 -29.55 61.85
CA ARG A 5 27.68 -28.24 61.31
C ARG A 5 26.76 -28.46 60.10
N PRO A 6 25.69 -27.66 59.92
CA PRO A 6 24.82 -27.76 58.76
C PRO A 6 25.45 -27.08 57.53
N TYR A 7 25.36 -27.73 56.37
CA TYR A 7 25.67 -27.13 55.07
C TYR A 7 24.46 -26.35 54.56
N VAL A 8 24.64 -25.07 54.25
CA VAL A 8 23.64 -24.23 53.57
C VAL A 8 23.94 -24.28 52.07
N ILE A 9 23.03 -24.85 51.28
CA ILE A 9 23.10 -24.83 49.82
C ILE A 9 22.48 -23.52 49.33
N LEU A 10 23.30 -22.64 48.77
CA LEU A 10 22.86 -21.39 48.15
C LEU A 10 22.50 -21.66 46.68
N VAL A 11 21.21 -21.58 46.33
CA VAL A 11 20.74 -21.68 44.94
C VAL A 11 20.73 -20.28 44.33
N PHE A 12 21.64 -20.01 43.39
CA PHE A 12 21.61 -18.79 42.58
C PHE A 12 20.58 -18.94 41.46
N VAL A 13 19.46 -18.21 41.55
CA VAL A 13 18.49 -18.07 40.47
C VAL A 13 18.93 -16.92 39.57
N THR A 14 19.51 -17.24 38.41
CA THR A 14 19.87 -16.25 37.38
C THR A 14 18.61 -15.85 36.62
N LEU A 15 18.04 -14.67 36.92
CA LEU A 15 17.02 -14.05 36.07
C LEU A 15 17.68 -13.58 34.76
N LEU A 16 17.43 -14.28 33.65
CA LEU A 16 17.70 -13.76 32.32
C LEU A 16 16.64 -12.70 31.98
N PHE A 17 17.02 -11.42 32.11
CA PHE A 17 16.28 -10.34 31.48
C PHE A 17 16.51 -10.39 29.96
N ALA A 18 15.50 -10.80 29.20
CA ALA A 18 15.49 -10.64 27.76
C ALA A 18 15.45 -9.13 27.44
N LEU A 19 16.59 -8.57 27.05
CA LEU A 19 16.66 -7.22 26.49
C LEU A 19 15.88 -7.19 25.18
N ALA A 20 14.71 -6.56 25.19
CA ALA A 20 14.00 -6.25 23.95
C ALA A 20 14.87 -5.30 23.11
N ALA A 21 15.28 -5.76 21.93
CA ALA A 21 16.00 -4.93 20.98
C ALA A 21 15.12 -3.70 20.62
N PRO A 22 15.70 -2.49 20.55
CA PRO A 22 14.96 -1.32 20.10
C PRO A 22 14.46 -1.55 18.68
N ALA A 23 13.20 -1.20 18.42
CA ALA A 23 12.64 -1.21 17.07
C ALA A 23 13.53 -0.32 16.18
N SER A 24 14.21 -0.93 15.22
CA SER A 24 15.08 -0.21 14.29
C SER A 24 14.25 0.84 13.56
N ALA A 25 14.59 2.12 13.73
CA ALA A 25 14.04 3.18 12.91
C ALA A 25 14.44 2.87 11.46
N HIS A 26 13.47 2.49 10.63
CA HIS A 26 13.70 2.26 9.21
C HIS A 26 14.22 3.56 8.60
N GLN A 27 15.53 3.62 8.34
CA GLN A 27 16.11 4.73 7.59
C GLN A 27 15.59 4.62 6.15
N GLU A 28 14.86 5.63 5.69
CA GLU A 28 14.34 5.63 4.32
C GLU A 28 15.51 5.68 3.34
N SER A 29 15.54 4.73 2.41
CA SER A 29 16.54 4.74 1.34
C SER A 29 16.40 6.03 0.53
N PRO A 30 17.51 6.69 0.13
CA PRO A 30 17.46 7.86 -0.72
C PRO A 30 16.62 7.63 -1.98
N TYR A 31 15.76 8.58 -2.32
CA TYR A 31 14.92 8.54 -3.52
C TYR A 31 15.26 9.73 -4.43
N PRO A 32 15.36 9.56 -5.77
CA PRO A 32 15.85 10.64 -6.65
C PRO A 32 15.07 11.95 -6.61
N LEU A 33 13.80 11.91 -6.20
CA LEU A 33 12.98 13.12 -6.08
C LEU A 33 13.06 13.79 -4.71
N ASP A 34 13.89 13.30 -3.78
CA ASP A 34 14.03 13.87 -2.44
C ASP A 34 14.63 15.28 -2.46
N THR A 35 15.46 15.58 -3.45
CA THR A 35 16.11 16.89 -3.61
C THR A 35 15.33 17.87 -4.49
N ILE A 36 14.15 17.47 -4.97
CA ILE A 36 13.31 18.33 -5.83
C ILE A 36 12.43 19.23 -4.96
N GLU A 37 12.53 20.54 -5.20
CA GLU A 37 11.71 21.54 -4.50
C GLU A 37 10.22 21.31 -4.77
N ARG A 38 9.42 21.32 -3.71
CA ARG A 38 7.96 21.14 -3.77
C ARG A 38 7.21 22.41 -3.42
N THR A 39 7.90 23.42 -2.87
CA THR A 39 7.29 24.69 -2.52
C THR A 39 6.96 25.48 -3.77
N VAL A 40 5.75 26.01 -3.83
CA VAL A 40 5.27 26.90 -4.88
C VAL A 40 4.45 28.03 -4.25
N PRO A 41 4.31 29.18 -4.92
CA PRO A 41 3.38 30.20 -4.46
C PRO A 41 1.96 29.61 -4.29
N PRO A 42 1.20 29.99 -3.25
CA PRO A 42 -0.12 29.40 -2.98
C PRO A 42 -1.19 29.75 -4.02
N LYS A 43 -0.95 30.79 -4.81
CA LYS A 43 -1.86 31.31 -5.85
C LYS A 43 -1.11 31.50 -7.17
N GLY A 44 -1.88 31.68 -8.25
CA GLY A 44 -1.35 31.90 -9.58
C GLY A 44 -1.01 30.61 -10.34
N PRO A 45 -0.43 30.71 -11.54
CA PRO A 45 -0.08 29.56 -12.36
C PRO A 45 0.90 28.66 -11.61
N VAL A 46 0.73 27.34 -11.76
CA VAL A 46 1.66 26.34 -11.20
C VAL A 46 2.58 25.85 -12.31
N GLN A 47 3.88 25.83 -12.04
CA GLN A 47 4.88 25.24 -12.93
C GLN A 47 5.40 23.97 -12.28
N CYS A 48 5.30 22.86 -12.99
CA CYS A 48 5.77 21.58 -12.50
C CYS A 48 7.17 21.27 -13.05
N PRO A 49 8.06 20.66 -12.25
CA PRO A 49 9.37 20.23 -12.71
C PRO A 49 9.30 19.36 -13.97
N LYS A 50 10.26 19.57 -14.87
CA LYS A 50 10.46 18.69 -16.02
C LYS A 50 11.31 17.50 -15.56
N LEU A 51 10.68 16.34 -15.49
CA LEU A 51 11.33 15.07 -15.12
C LEU A 51 11.31 14.11 -16.32
N SER A 52 12.05 13.01 -16.20
CA SER A 52 11.97 11.91 -17.16
C SER A 52 10.67 11.13 -16.95
N TYR A 53 9.78 11.19 -17.94
CA TYR A 53 8.49 10.54 -17.89
C TYR A 53 8.38 9.43 -18.91
N GLU A 54 7.58 8.40 -18.60
CA GLU A 54 7.19 7.36 -19.56
C GLU A 54 5.70 7.04 -19.48
N THR A 55 5.17 6.47 -20.57
CA THR A 55 3.83 5.88 -20.57
C THR A 55 3.89 4.47 -19.98
N TYR A 56 3.09 4.23 -18.94
CA TYR A 56 3.00 2.97 -18.24
C TYR A 56 1.59 2.38 -18.35
N LYS A 57 1.49 1.05 -18.47
CA LYS A 57 0.23 0.32 -18.64
C LYS A 57 0.09 -0.88 -17.71
N GLY A 58 0.93 -0.94 -16.68
CA GLY A 58 1.11 -2.11 -15.81
C GLY A 58 2.04 -3.16 -16.43
N THR A 59 2.65 -3.98 -15.58
CA THR A 59 3.51 -5.11 -15.97
C THR A 59 2.92 -6.43 -15.51
N THR A 60 2.64 -6.55 -14.21
CA THR A 60 2.11 -7.76 -13.59
C THR A 60 0.59 -7.75 -13.63
N ILE A 61 -0.03 -6.58 -13.45
CA ILE A 61 -1.47 -6.37 -13.62
C ILE A 61 -1.69 -5.29 -14.67
N PRO A 62 -2.31 -5.58 -15.83
CA PRO A 62 -2.62 -4.56 -16.82
C PRO A 62 -3.54 -3.46 -16.27
N TYR A 63 -3.29 -2.21 -16.62
CA TYR A 63 -4.16 -1.11 -16.19
C TYR A 63 -5.36 -0.99 -17.13
N HIS A 64 -6.49 -0.47 -16.62
CA HIS A 64 -7.66 -0.19 -17.45
C HIS A 64 -7.41 0.87 -18.52
N ARG A 65 -6.46 1.79 -18.27
CA ARG A 65 -5.92 2.78 -19.21
C ARG A 65 -4.42 2.95 -18.99
N SER A 66 -3.68 3.40 -19.99
CA SER A 66 -2.29 3.81 -19.79
C SER A 66 -2.21 5.10 -18.98
N THR A 67 -1.05 5.39 -18.42
CA THR A 67 -0.84 6.57 -17.58
C THR A 67 0.61 7.05 -17.67
N LYS A 68 0.87 8.30 -17.28
CA LYS A 68 2.19 8.93 -17.38
C LYS A 68 2.86 8.92 -16.01
N ILE A 69 4.03 8.32 -15.91
CA ILE A 69 4.76 8.21 -14.62
C ILE A 69 6.15 8.82 -14.74
N TYR A 70 6.70 9.29 -13.63
CA TYR A 70 8.14 9.46 -13.51
C TYR A 70 8.82 8.09 -13.62
N THR A 71 9.90 7.99 -14.39
CA THR A 71 10.57 6.70 -14.65
C THR A 71 11.06 6.02 -13.36
N GLY A 72 11.51 6.79 -12.36
CA GLY A 72 11.91 6.24 -11.07
C GLY A 72 10.75 5.75 -10.20
N PHE A 73 9.49 6.03 -10.57
CA PHE A 73 8.31 5.51 -9.86
C PHE A 73 7.89 4.11 -10.36
N LYS A 74 8.35 3.71 -11.55
CA LYS A 74 8.05 2.41 -12.15
C LYS A 74 8.32 1.19 -11.24
N PRO A 75 9.51 1.02 -10.63
CA PRO A 75 9.76 -0.16 -9.78
C PRO A 75 8.79 -0.26 -8.59
N HIS A 76 8.33 0.87 -8.05
CA HIS A 76 7.34 0.90 -6.97
C HIS A 76 5.97 0.38 -7.44
N LEU A 77 5.54 0.78 -8.65
CA LEU A 77 4.31 0.26 -9.26
C LEU A 77 4.42 -1.24 -9.56
N GLN A 78 5.57 -1.72 -10.05
CA GLN A 78 5.79 -3.14 -10.33
C GLN A 78 5.69 -3.98 -9.04
N ALA A 79 6.35 -3.56 -7.96
CA ALA A 79 6.29 -4.23 -6.67
C ALA A 79 4.88 -4.22 -6.08
N PHE A 80 4.16 -3.10 -6.22
CA PHE A 80 2.75 -3.00 -5.83
C PHE A 80 1.86 -3.99 -6.60
N GLU A 81 2.02 -4.11 -7.92
CA GLU A 81 1.22 -5.01 -8.73
C GLU A 81 1.43 -6.48 -8.37
N GLU A 82 2.67 -6.87 -8.04
CA GLU A 82 2.97 -8.21 -7.54
C GLU A 82 2.23 -8.50 -6.24
N ILE A 83 2.30 -7.59 -5.27
CA ILE A 83 1.58 -7.75 -3.99
C ILE A 83 0.07 -7.80 -4.24
N ALA A 84 -0.48 -6.95 -5.10
CA ALA A 84 -1.90 -6.94 -5.42
C ALA A 84 -2.35 -8.25 -6.10
N ARG A 85 -1.52 -8.81 -7.00
CA ARG A 85 -1.77 -10.11 -7.62
C ARG A 85 -1.78 -11.21 -6.57
N ASP A 86 -0.78 -11.24 -5.71
CA ASP A 86 -0.60 -12.31 -4.72
C ASP A 86 -1.71 -12.27 -3.67
N VAL A 87 -2.11 -11.08 -3.21
CA VAL A 87 -3.25 -10.90 -2.31
C VAL A 87 -4.56 -11.30 -2.99
N ALA A 88 -4.73 -11.04 -4.30
CA ALA A 88 -5.91 -11.50 -5.03
C ALA A 88 -5.95 -13.02 -5.14
N ILE A 89 -4.81 -13.67 -5.37
CA ILE A 89 -4.70 -15.14 -5.38
C ILE A 89 -5.00 -15.69 -3.98
N GLU A 90 -4.46 -15.10 -2.92
CA GLU A 90 -4.73 -15.47 -1.52
C GLU A 90 -6.23 -15.41 -1.19
N ILE A 91 -6.95 -14.40 -1.69
CA ILE A 91 -8.35 -14.15 -1.30
C ILE A 91 -9.36 -14.81 -2.24
N TYR A 92 -9.10 -14.83 -3.55
CA TYR A 92 -10.03 -15.26 -4.59
C TYR A 92 -9.56 -16.51 -5.35
N GLY A 93 -8.33 -16.97 -5.13
CA GLY A 93 -7.72 -18.07 -5.88
C GLY A 93 -7.26 -17.69 -7.30
N ARG A 94 -7.26 -16.40 -7.65
CA ARG A 94 -6.87 -15.93 -8.99
C ARG A 94 -6.44 -14.46 -9.02
N ALA A 95 -5.63 -14.12 -10.01
CA ALA A 95 -5.20 -12.75 -10.28
C ALA A 95 -6.33 -11.87 -10.86
N PRO A 96 -6.29 -10.55 -10.64
CA PRO A 96 -7.17 -9.61 -11.31
C PRO A 96 -6.83 -9.53 -12.81
N LYS A 97 -7.83 -9.22 -13.63
CA LYS A 97 -7.65 -8.96 -15.06
C LYS A 97 -7.10 -7.55 -15.29
N ARG A 98 -7.58 -6.56 -14.52
CA ARG A 98 -7.13 -5.16 -14.64
C ARG A 98 -7.07 -4.44 -13.30
N LEU A 99 -6.16 -3.48 -13.21
CA LEU A 99 -6.14 -2.45 -12.17
C LEU A 99 -6.90 -1.20 -12.65
N VAL A 100 -7.76 -0.67 -11.78
CA VAL A 100 -8.54 0.54 -12.01
C VAL A 100 -7.96 1.68 -11.17
N HIS A 101 -7.54 2.76 -11.83
CA HIS A 101 -6.89 3.92 -11.21
C HIS A 101 -7.53 5.23 -11.67
N MET A 102 -7.37 6.30 -10.89
CA MET A 102 -7.85 7.64 -11.22
C MET A 102 -6.78 8.46 -11.96
N GLY A 103 -5.51 8.13 -11.81
CA GLY A 103 -4.41 8.75 -12.56
C GLY A 103 -3.10 8.68 -11.81
N THR A 104 -2.03 9.11 -12.47
CA THR A 104 -0.69 9.24 -11.87
C THR A 104 -0.11 10.63 -12.05
N PHE A 105 -0.24 11.23 -13.24
CA PHE A 105 0.25 12.57 -13.52
C PHE A 105 -0.87 13.60 -13.60
N ASN A 106 -0.77 14.66 -12.80
CA ASN A 106 -1.58 15.86 -12.87
C ASN A 106 -0.80 17.03 -12.25
N CYS A 107 -0.41 18.02 -13.06
CA CYS A 107 0.34 19.19 -12.60
C CYS A 107 -0.54 20.11 -11.76
N ARG A 108 -0.49 19.96 -10.44
CA ARG A 108 -1.31 20.71 -9.48
C ARG A 108 -0.68 20.81 -8.10
N ARG A 109 -1.17 21.77 -7.31
CA ARG A 109 -0.93 21.86 -5.87
C ARG A 109 -1.67 20.75 -5.10
N ILE A 110 -1.27 20.53 -3.85
CA ILE A 110 -2.07 19.80 -2.89
C ILE A 110 -3.26 20.69 -2.48
N ARG A 111 -4.49 20.16 -2.56
CA ARG A 111 -5.70 20.96 -2.33
C ARG A 111 -5.74 21.60 -0.94
N SER A 112 -5.35 20.84 0.07
CA SER A 112 -5.35 21.30 1.48
C SER A 112 -4.09 22.07 1.86
N TYR A 113 -3.04 22.02 1.03
CA TYR A 113 -1.75 22.65 1.30
C TYR A 113 -1.25 23.32 0.01
N PRO A 114 -1.81 24.48 -0.36
CA PRO A 114 -1.55 25.12 -1.65
C PRO A 114 -0.12 25.62 -1.81
N GLU A 115 0.65 25.71 -0.73
CA GLU A 115 2.08 26.01 -0.74
C GLU A 115 2.92 24.89 -1.38
N PHE A 116 2.36 23.69 -1.57
CA PHE A 116 3.10 22.51 -2.01
C PHE A 116 2.54 21.88 -3.29
N LEU A 117 3.44 21.43 -4.17
CA LEU A 117 3.12 20.55 -5.28
C LEU A 117 2.65 19.18 -4.79
N SER A 118 1.65 18.62 -5.47
CA SER A 118 1.24 17.23 -5.25
C SER A 118 2.26 16.27 -5.88
N GLU A 119 2.44 15.07 -5.33
CA GLU A 119 3.29 14.05 -5.98
C GLU A 119 2.75 13.64 -7.37
N HIS A 120 1.46 13.83 -7.63
CA HIS A 120 0.91 13.71 -8.99
C HIS A 120 1.51 14.71 -9.97
N ALA A 121 1.93 15.89 -9.50
CA ALA A 121 2.58 16.90 -10.32
C ALA A 121 3.95 16.44 -10.83
N LEU A 122 4.55 15.47 -10.13
CA LEU A 122 5.83 14.84 -10.46
C LEU A 122 5.65 13.49 -11.16
N GLY A 123 4.41 13.02 -11.37
CA GLY A 123 4.16 11.65 -11.84
C GLY A 123 4.67 10.58 -10.88
N ASN A 124 4.80 10.93 -9.59
CA ASN A 124 5.35 10.13 -8.50
C ASN A 124 4.26 9.60 -7.54
N ALA A 125 3.02 9.53 -8.03
CA ALA A 125 1.88 9.06 -7.27
C ALA A 125 0.93 8.25 -8.14
N ILE A 126 0.09 7.42 -7.52
CA ILE A 126 -1.02 6.73 -8.15
C ILE A 126 -2.25 6.74 -7.24
N ASP A 127 -3.41 7.03 -7.83
CA ASP A 127 -4.71 6.88 -7.16
C ASP A 127 -5.39 5.59 -7.63
N VAL A 128 -5.51 4.57 -6.77
CA VAL A 128 -6.07 3.25 -7.11
C VAL A 128 -7.52 3.14 -6.64
N ALA A 129 -8.45 3.03 -7.58
CA ALA A 129 -9.89 2.92 -7.32
C ALA A 129 -10.36 1.47 -7.10
N GLY A 130 -9.63 0.48 -7.64
CA GLY A 130 -9.99 -0.92 -7.48
C GLY A 130 -9.44 -1.86 -8.56
N PHE A 131 -10.11 -3.00 -8.73
CA PHE A 131 -9.65 -4.09 -9.60
C PHE A 131 -10.82 -4.77 -10.32
N ASP A 132 -10.57 -5.18 -11.56
CA ASP A 132 -11.52 -5.92 -12.39
C ASP A 132 -11.10 -7.38 -12.53
N PHE A 133 -12.05 -8.27 -12.32
CA PHE A 133 -11.90 -9.70 -12.56
C PHE A 133 -12.81 -10.10 -13.71
N GLY A 134 -12.22 -10.55 -14.82
CA GLY A 134 -12.99 -11.17 -15.90
C GLY A 134 -13.40 -12.61 -15.53
N PRO A 135 -14.34 -13.24 -16.24
CA PRO A 135 -14.58 -14.67 -16.07
C PRO A 135 -13.30 -15.48 -16.33
N LEU A 136 -13.13 -16.61 -15.65
CA LEU A 136 -12.11 -17.57 -16.01
C LEU A 136 -12.42 -18.21 -17.37
N PRO A 137 -11.41 -18.68 -18.12
CA PRO A 137 -11.63 -19.49 -19.31
C PRO A 137 -12.51 -20.71 -19.01
N ARG A 138 -13.25 -21.18 -20.01
CA ARG A 138 -14.08 -22.38 -19.89
C ARG A 138 -13.20 -23.58 -19.48
N GLY A 139 -13.65 -24.33 -18.48
CA GLY A 139 -12.92 -25.49 -17.95
C GLY A 139 -11.81 -25.17 -16.93
N ALA A 140 -11.44 -23.90 -16.75
CA ALA A 140 -10.47 -23.54 -15.73
C ALA A 140 -11.01 -23.80 -14.31
N ALA A 141 -10.16 -24.38 -13.47
CA ALA A 141 -10.43 -24.60 -12.05
C ALA A 141 -9.91 -23.44 -11.21
N LEU A 142 -10.55 -23.21 -10.07
CA LEU A 142 -9.96 -22.43 -9.00
C LEU A 142 -9.22 -23.39 -8.06
N PRO A 143 -8.20 -22.91 -7.33
CA PRO A 143 -7.61 -23.66 -6.23
C PRO A 143 -8.66 -24.12 -5.20
N GLU A 144 -8.35 -25.18 -4.48
CA GLU A 144 -9.19 -25.64 -3.38
C GLU A 144 -9.39 -24.53 -2.33
N GLY A 145 -10.59 -24.48 -1.74
CA GLY A 145 -10.97 -23.44 -0.77
C GLY A 145 -11.34 -22.08 -1.38
N ALA A 146 -11.04 -21.82 -2.65
CA ALA A 146 -11.45 -20.59 -3.32
C ALA A 146 -12.98 -20.54 -3.54
N PRO A 147 -13.60 -19.35 -3.46
CA PRO A 147 -15.04 -19.21 -3.66
C PRO A 147 -15.45 -19.57 -5.10
N LYS A 148 -16.34 -20.56 -5.26
CA LYS A 148 -16.78 -21.04 -6.59
C LYS A 148 -17.31 -19.93 -7.51
N TRP A 149 -17.96 -18.90 -6.96
CA TRP A 149 -18.47 -17.77 -7.74
C TRP A 149 -17.37 -16.91 -8.37
N ALA A 150 -16.13 -16.94 -7.87
CA ALA A 150 -15.00 -16.20 -8.43
C ALA A 150 -14.53 -16.72 -9.80
N LYS A 151 -15.12 -17.82 -10.28
CA LYS A 151 -15.02 -18.24 -11.69
C LYS A 151 -15.67 -17.22 -12.62
N GLY A 152 -16.74 -16.56 -12.19
CA GLY A 152 -17.40 -15.49 -12.94
C GLY A 152 -16.60 -14.19 -12.95
N GLY A 153 -17.09 -13.21 -13.70
CA GLY A 153 -16.57 -11.85 -13.64
C GLY A 153 -17.12 -11.09 -12.44
N PHE A 154 -16.29 -10.26 -11.82
CA PHE A 154 -16.69 -9.38 -10.72
C PHE A 154 -15.77 -8.17 -10.62
N LYS A 155 -16.17 -7.18 -9.83
CA LYS A 155 -15.44 -5.94 -9.62
C LYS A 155 -15.18 -5.75 -8.14
N VAL A 156 -14.02 -5.21 -7.82
CA VAL A 156 -13.71 -4.71 -6.49
C VAL A 156 -13.45 -3.21 -6.60
N ARG A 157 -14.13 -2.38 -5.81
CA ARG A 157 -14.03 -0.93 -5.83
C ARG A 157 -13.92 -0.40 -4.40
N MET A 158 -13.16 0.66 -4.22
CA MET A 158 -12.89 1.22 -2.90
C MET A 158 -14.15 1.82 -2.26
N ASP A 159 -14.88 2.65 -3.02
CA ASP A 159 -16.14 3.28 -2.61
C ASP A 159 -17.22 2.26 -2.21
N ASP A 160 -17.33 1.16 -2.95
CA ASP A 160 -18.34 0.13 -2.69
C ASP A 160 -17.92 -0.86 -1.59
N HIS A 161 -16.62 -1.19 -1.51
CA HIS A 161 -16.18 -2.40 -0.82
C HIS A 161 -15.24 -2.21 0.36
N TRP A 162 -14.75 -1.01 0.67
CA TRP A 162 -13.82 -0.82 1.80
C TRP A 162 -14.37 -1.37 3.13
N ASP A 163 -15.58 -0.96 3.51
CA ASP A 163 -16.26 -1.39 4.74
C ASP A 163 -17.44 -2.34 4.47
N ALA A 164 -17.41 -3.01 3.32
CA ALA A 164 -18.49 -3.90 2.93
C ALA A 164 -18.66 -5.10 3.87
N LYS A 165 -19.93 -5.48 4.07
CA LYS A 165 -20.35 -6.58 4.94
C LYS A 165 -21.05 -7.69 4.14
N ARG A 166 -21.45 -8.76 4.84
CA ARG A 166 -22.21 -9.90 4.28
C ARG A 166 -21.53 -10.46 3.03
N ARG A 167 -22.24 -10.57 1.89
CA ARG A 167 -21.73 -11.15 0.65
C ARG A 167 -20.47 -10.47 0.09
N TYR A 168 -20.25 -9.20 0.41
CA TYR A 168 -19.11 -8.41 -0.06
C TYR A 168 -18.00 -8.26 0.98
N LYS A 169 -18.11 -8.92 2.15
CA LYS A 169 -17.06 -8.92 3.20
C LYS A 169 -15.70 -9.40 2.66
N ILE A 170 -15.71 -10.31 1.70
CA ILE A 170 -14.49 -10.79 1.04
C ILE A 170 -13.76 -9.69 0.25
N HIS A 171 -14.50 -8.74 -0.34
CA HIS A 171 -13.92 -7.61 -1.06
C HIS A 171 -13.27 -6.62 -0.11
N SER A 172 -13.93 -6.35 1.02
CA SER A 172 -13.34 -5.58 2.12
C SER A 172 -12.06 -6.25 2.61
N ARG A 173 -12.09 -7.56 2.86
CA ARG A 173 -10.90 -8.33 3.28
C ARG A 173 -9.75 -8.21 2.28
N PHE A 174 -10.02 -8.29 0.97
CA PHE A 174 -8.99 -8.11 -0.06
C PHE A 174 -8.34 -6.72 -0.01
N LEU A 175 -9.14 -5.65 0.03
CA LEU A 175 -8.60 -4.28 0.06
C LEU A 175 -7.79 -4.01 1.33
N LYS A 176 -8.29 -4.46 2.48
CA LYS A 176 -7.63 -4.31 3.78
C LYS A 176 -6.34 -5.13 3.84
N ARG A 177 -6.37 -6.36 3.35
CA ARG A 177 -5.18 -7.23 3.29
C ARG A 177 -4.10 -6.64 2.38
N LEU A 178 -4.47 -6.08 1.24
CA LEU A 178 -3.56 -5.39 0.34
C LEU A 178 -2.87 -4.21 1.03
N ALA A 179 -3.66 -3.33 1.67
CA ALA A 179 -3.12 -2.21 2.44
C ALA A 179 -2.17 -2.68 3.56
N GLN A 180 -2.55 -3.70 4.34
CA GLN A 180 -1.71 -4.26 5.40
C GLN A 180 -0.37 -4.81 4.86
N LYS A 181 -0.36 -5.50 3.71
CA LYS A 181 0.89 -6.01 3.12
C LYS A 181 1.80 -4.88 2.65
N LEU A 182 1.22 -3.84 2.04
CA LEU A 182 1.98 -2.67 1.58
C LEU A 182 2.55 -1.86 2.75
N ILE A 183 1.80 -1.65 3.83
CA ILE A 183 2.28 -0.94 5.04
C ILE A 183 3.50 -1.63 5.66
N ARG A 184 3.58 -2.97 5.58
CA ARG A 184 4.72 -3.76 6.06
C ARG A 184 5.93 -3.73 5.11
N ARG A 185 5.83 -3.05 3.97
CA ARG A 185 6.86 -2.91 2.94
C ARG A 185 7.11 -1.41 2.68
N PRO A 186 7.66 -0.69 3.68
CA PRO A 186 7.80 0.77 3.65
C PRO A 186 8.68 1.28 2.50
N GLU A 187 9.50 0.43 1.90
CA GLU A 187 10.32 0.74 0.74
C GLU A 187 9.53 0.86 -0.58
N ILE A 188 8.28 0.37 -0.62
CA ILE A 188 7.43 0.45 -1.82
C ILE A 188 6.75 1.80 -1.90
N PHE A 189 6.17 2.29 -0.80
CA PHE A 189 5.54 3.61 -0.72
C PHE A 189 5.83 4.27 0.62
N ARG A 190 6.19 5.55 0.58
CA ARG A 190 6.41 6.37 1.78
C ARG A 190 5.11 6.98 2.28
N SER A 191 4.24 7.40 1.36
CA SER A 191 2.91 7.88 1.70
C SER A 191 1.82 6.98 1.12
N MET A 192 0.87 6.66 1.99
CA MET A 192 -0.25 5.77 1.72
C MET A 192 -1.50 6.34 2.40
N LEU A 193 -2.40 6.91 1.60
CA LEU A 193 -3.68 7.43 2.08
C LEU A 193 -4.81 6.52 1.59
N GLY A 194 -5.84 6.38 2.41
CA GLY A 194 -7.03 5.62 2.05
C GLY A 194 -8.26 6.20 2.75
N PRO A 195 -9.33 5.41 2.93
CA PRO A 195 -10.61 5.93 3.41
C PRO A 195 -10.62 6.56 4.81
N ALA A 196 -9.56 6.40 5.59
CA ALA A 196 -9.37 7.13 6.84
C ALA A 196 -8.92 8.59 6.66
N TRP A 197 -8.37 8.94 5.50
CA TRP A 197 -7.88 10.29 5.20
C TRP A 197 -8.93 11.11 4.42
N PRO A 198 -9.17 12.39 4.79
CA PRO A 198 -10.13 13.24 4.09
C PRO A 198 -9.90 13.28 2.57
N GLY A 199 -10.97 13.12 1.80
CA GLY A 199 -10.92 13.12 0.33
C GLY A 199 -10.50 11.80 -0.32
N HIS A 200 -10.20 10.75 0.45
CA HIS A 200 -9.68 9.47 -0.06
C HIS A 200 -10.62 8.28 0.23
N HIS A 201 -11.92 8.54 0.34
CA HIS A 201 -12.93 7.51 0.64
C HIS A 201 -13.14 6.50 -0.50
N ASN A 202 -12.76 6.85 -1.74
CA ASN A 202 -13.02 6.07 -2.96
C ASN A 202 -11.76 5.64 -3.71
N HIS A 203 -10.57 5.80 -3.13
CA HIS A 203 -9.32 5.30 -3.69
C HIS A 203 -8.25 5.15 -2.61
N PHE A 204 -7.21 4.37 -2.91
CA PHE A 204 -5.91 4.54 -2.25
C PHE A 204 -5.09 5.59 -2.99
N HIS A 205 -4.37 6.44 -2.28
CA HIS A 205 -3.29 7.26 -2.84
C HIS A 205 -1.96 6.71 -2.36
N PHE A 206 -1.06 6.43 -3.30
CA PHE A 206 0.28 5.91 -3.02
C PHE A 206 1.33 6.76 -3.70
N ASP A 207 2.37 7.17 -2.98
CA ASP A 207 3.45 8.01 -3.50
C ASP A 207 4.79 7.79 -2.77
N MET A 208 5.84 8.42 -3.33
CA MET A 208 7.21 8.43 -2.81
C MET A 208 7.67 9.85 -2.44
N SER A 209 6.81 10.62 -1.77
CA SER A 209 7.18 11.90 -1.17
C SER A 209 8.31 11.74 -0.12
N PRO A 210 9.06 12.80 0.20
CA PRO A 210 10.09 12.77 1.25
C PRO A 210 9.49 12.70 2.66
N TRP A 211 8.17 12.76 2.80
CA TRP A 211 7.47 12.69 4.08
C TRP A 211 6.72 11.37 4.16
N ARG A 212 6.87 10.68 5.28
CA ARG A 212 6.14 9.44 5.55
C ARG A 212 4.75 9.74 6.12
N THR A 213 3.71 9.36 5.38
CA THR A 213 2.32 9.50 5.85
C THR A 213 1.54 8.22 5.57
N VAL A 214 1.19 7.45 6.62
CA VAL A 214 0.36 6.24 6.47
C VAL A 214 -0.97 6.45 7.18
N ALA A 215 -2.03 6.69 6.42
CA ALA A 215 -3.37 6.98 6.91
C ALA A 215 -4.45 6.25 6.08
N VAL A 216 -4.38 4.91 6.12
CA VAL A 216 -5.34 4.05 5.40
C VAL A 216 -6.47 3.58 6.32
N PHE A 217 -6.15 3.23 7.56
CA PHE A 217 -7.10 2.76 8.58
C PHE A 217 -7.40 3.87 9.57
N LYS A 218 -8.62 3.88 10.12
CA LYS A 218 -8.98 4.81 11.20
C LYS A 218 -8.18 4.45 12.45
N GLU A 219 -7.68 5.44 13.17
CA GLU A 219 -6.94 5.24 14.42
C GLU A 219 -7.72 4.34 15.39
N GLY A 220 -7.01 3.42 16.07
CA GLY A 220 -7.62 2.48 17.01
C GLY A 220 -8.45 1.35 16.38
N ARG A 221 -8.48 1.22 15.05
CA ARG A 221 -9.06 0.06 14.35
C ARG A 221 -8.04 -0.60 13.41
N PRO A 222 -7.00 -1.27 13.94
CA PRO A 222 -6.35 -2.31 13.16
C PRO A 222 -7.40 -3.42 12.98
N ASP A 223 -7.85 -3.64 11.74
CA ASP A 223 -8.72 -4.79 11.43
C ASP A 223 -8.04 -6.12 11.78
#